data_AF-A0A418Y962-F1
#
_entry.id   AF-A0A418Y962-F1
#
_cell.length_a   1.000
_cell.length_b   1.000
_cell.length_c   1.000
_cell.angle_alpha   90.00
_cell.angle_beta   90.00
_cell.angle_gamma   90.00
#
_symmetry.space_group_name_H-M   'P 1'
#
loop_
_entity.id
_entity.type
_entity.pdbx_description
1 polymer ?
#
loop_
_entity_poly.entity_id
_entity_poly.type
_entity_poly.pdbx_seq_one_letter_code
_entity_poly.pdbx_strand_id
1 'polypeptide(L)'
;MPNPTGWIYPLGLANKKGDELCCGLGAKKSFTRPDQSFINDKLSTVSTRDEGYLKSYVDKVYSNKKWSWDDIDPNLSSYRRSKLRNKAKSLGLVPDIKVDKATHFANFDDYAVADVKLPEAMFKASDAQQFKYLDDMIGGKVEGHTWHHHQDSGRMQLLPLGLHKIYFHKGGRSTGMWAEGKR
;
A
#
# COMPACT_ATOMS: atom_id res chain seq x y z
N MET A 1 46.68 16.38 -2.43
CA MET A 1 45.80 17.57 -2.32
C MET A 1 44.40 17.09 -1.93
N PRO A 2 43.86 17.45 -0.76
CA PRO A 2 42.47 17.21 -0.43
C PRO A 2 41.60 18.40 -0.88
N ASN A 3 40.50 18.10 -1.58
CA ASN A 3 39.47 19.06 -1.99
C ASN A 3 38.49 19.29 -0.81
N PRO A 4 38.00 20.53 -0.56
CA PRO A 4 37.33 20.92 0.67
C PRO A 4 35.84 21.21 0.47
N THR A 5 34.98 20.51 1.21
CA THR A 5 33.65 20.97 1.67
C THR A 5 33.21 19.95 2.74
N GLY A 6 33.17 20.22 4.04
CA GLY A 6 32.91 21.48 4.71
C GLY A 6 31.44 21.61 5.15
N TRP A 7 30.79 20.52 5.58
CA TRP A 7 29.51 20.59 6.31
C TRP A 7 29.61 19.80 7.62
N ILE A 8 29.78 20.56 8.70
CA ILE A 8 29.60 20.09 10.08
C ILE A 8 28.11 20.22 10.38
N TYR A 9 27.44 19.11 10.69
CA TYR A 9 26.08 19.14 11.24
C TYR A 9 26.13 19.65 12.69
N PRO A 10 25.49 20.79 13.04
CA PRO A 10 25.56 21.34 14.38
C PRO A 10 24.34 20.90 15.19
N LEU A 11 24.19 19.61 15.46
CA LEU A 11 23.45 19.08 16.60
C LEU A 11 24.05 17.71 16.91
N GLY A 12 24.84 17.64 17.99
CA GLY A 12 25.66 16.50 18.36
C GLY A 12 24.87 15.23 18.68
N LEU A 13 24.53 14.47 17.65
CA LEU A 13 24.29 13.04 17.75
C LEU A 13 25.47 12.35 17.07
N ALA A 14 26.40 11.93 17.92
CA ALA A 14 27.52 11.09 17.56
C ALA A 14 27.06 9.89 16.73
N ASN A 15 27.87 9.57 15.73
CA ASN A 15 27.94 8.29 15.03
C ASN A 15 27.75 7.13 16.04
N LYS A 16 26.53 6.65 16.20
CA LYS A 16 26.28 5.32 16.74
C LYS A 16 26.30 4.39 15.55
N LYS A 17 27.28 3.49 15.61
CA LYS A 17 27.47 2.32 14.77
C LYS A 17 26.12 1.72 14.38
N GLY A 18 26.00 1.33 13.12
CA GLY A 18 24.88 0.51 12.65
C GLY A 18 24.75 -0.71 13.53
N ASP A 19 23.66 -0.74 14.29
CA ASP A 19 23.05 -1.87 15.00
C ASP A 19 21.89 -1.30 15.85
N GLU A 20 20.86 -0.71 15.22
CA GLU A 20 19.50 -0.52 15.79
C GLU A 20 18.51 0.19 14.82
N LEU A 21 18.50 -0.18 13.53
CA LEU A 21 17.32 0.03 12.66
C LEU A 21 16.63 -1.33 12.46
N CYS A 22 16.02 -1.84 13.52
CA CYS A 22 15.21 -3.06 13.50
C CYS A 22 13.85 -2.79 12.84
N CYS A 23 13.80 -2.72 11.51
CA CYS A 23 12.54 -2.83 10.75
C CYS A 23 12.83 -3.66 9.51
N GLY A 24 12.32 -4.91 9.48
CA GLY A 24 12.57 -5.86 8.40
C GLY A 24 12.21 -5.29 7.04
N LEU A 25 13.22 -5.06 6.20
CA LEU A 25 13.03 -4.77 4.79
C LEU A 25 12.75 -6.10 4.09
N GLY A 26 11.58 -6.21 3.45
CA GLY A 26 11.20 -7.39 2.69
C GLY A 26 9.77 -7.86 2.96
N ALA A 27 8.94 -7.80 1.92
CA ALA A 27 7.62 -8.39 1.96
C ALA A 27 7.71 -9.92 2.05
N LYS A 28 6.82 -10.54 2.84
CA LYS A 28 6.71 -12.00 2.93
C LYS A 28 6.22 -12.61 1.61
N LYS A 29 5.46 -11.85 0.83
CA LYS A 29 4.92 -12.21 -0.47
C LYS A 29 5.20 -11.12 -1.50
N SER A 30 5.61 -11.52 -2.69
CA SER A 30 5.74 -10.63 -3.83
C SER A 30 4.36 -10.27 -4.40
N PHE A 31 4.14 -8.98 -4.67
CA PHE A 31 2.98 -8.53 -5.42
C PHE A 31 3.30 -8.50 -6.92
N THR A 32 3.05 -9.62 -7.59
CA THR A 32 3.35 -9.79 -9.02
C THR A 32 2.09 -10.18 -9.79
N ARG A 33 1.93 -9.63 -10.99
CA ARG A 33 0.81 -9.98 -11.87
C ARG A 33 0.89 -11.47 -12.26
N PRO A 34 -0.21 -12.23 -12.18
CA PRO A 34 -0.25 -13.58 -12.74
C PRO A 34 0.06 -13.58 -14.25
N ASP A 35 0.55 -14.70 -14.75
CA ASP A 35 0.84 -14.85 -16.17
C ASP A 35 -0.43 -14.75 -17.03
N GLN A 36 -0.26 -14.33 -18.29
CA GLN A 36 -1.41 -14.08 -19.16
C GLN A 36 -2.21 -15.36 -19.48
N SER A 37 -1.54 -16.51 -19.58
CA SER A 37 -2.20 -17.81 -19.76
C SER A 37 -3.10 -18.16 -18.58
N PHE A 38 -2.63 -17.99 -17.35
CA PHE A 38 -3.40 -18.22 -16.13
C PHE A 38 -4.60 -17.29 -16.05
N ILE A 39 -4.42 -16.00 -16.39
CA ILE A 39 -5.52 -15.04 -16.42
C ILE A 39 -6.58 -15.51 -17.44
N ASN A 40 -6.18 -15.83 -18.67
CA ASN A 40 -7.10 -16.26 -19.72
C ASN A 40 -7.83 -17.56 -19.33
N ASP A 41 -7.11 -18.54 -18.78
CA ASP A 41 -7.67 -19.80 -18.27
C ASP A 41 -8.77 -19.52 -17.24
N LYS A 42 -8.49 -18.72 -16.21
CA LYS A 42 -9.46 -18.42 -15.16
C LYS A 42 -10.65 -17.61 -15.68
N LEU A 43 -10.41 -16.69 -16.60
CA LEU A 43 -11.47 -15.87 -17.19
C LEU A 43 -12.39 -16.66 -18.13
N SER A 44 -11.90 -17.72 -18.79
CA SER A 44 -12.75 -18.60 -19.61
C SER A 44 -13.89 -19.28 -18.83
N THR A 45 -13.77 -19.35 -17.49
CA THR A 45 -14.78 -19.93 -16.59
C THR A 45 -15.86 -18.94 -16.14
N VAL A 46 -15.78 -17.67 -16.56
CA VAL A 46 -16.74 -16.63 -16.16
C VAL A 46 -17.64 -16.22 -17.32
N SER A 47 -18.75 -15.55 -17.01
CA SER A 47 -19.61 -14.99 -18.06
C SER A 47 -18.86 -13.95 -18.87
N THR A 48 -19.13 -13.88 -20.18
CA THR A 48 -18.51 -12.92 -21.12
C THR A 48 -18.64 -11.47 -20.66
N ARG A 49 -19.74 -11.14 -19.96
CA ARG A 49 -19.97 -9.82 -19.37
C ARG A 49 -18.96 -9.49 -18.26
N ASP A 50 -18.72 -10.44 -17.35
CA ASP A 50 -17.84 -10.23 -16.20
C ASP A 50 -16.35 -10.37 -16.58
N GLU A 51 -16.03 -11.12 -17.63
CA GLU A 51 -14.67 -11.29 -18.16
C GLU A 51 -13.97 -9.95 -18.43
N GLY A 52 -14.59 -9.08 -19.22
CA GLY A 52 -14.00 -7.78 -19.58
C GLY A 52 -13.73 -6.88 -18.37
N TYR A 53 -14.64 -6.91 -17.39
CA TYR A 53 -14.48 -6.17 -16.13
C TYR A 53 -13.38 -6.75 -15.25
N LEU A 54 -13.29 -8.08 -15.13
CA LEU A 54 -12.25 -8.75 -14.35
C LEU A 54 -10.87 -8.51 -14.97
N LYS A 55 -10.74 -8.59 -16.29
CA LYS A 55 -9.50 -8.27 -16.99
C LYS A 55 -9.05 -6.83 -16.72
N SER A 56 -9.94 -5.86 -16.93
CA SER A 56 -9.66 -4.45 -16.65
C SER A 56 -9.28 -4.22 -15.19
N TYR A 57 -9.99 -4.86 -14.26
CA TYR A 57 -9.70 -4.76 -12.83
C TYR A 57 -8.31 -5.30 -12.47
N VAL A 58 -7.93 -6.47 -12.97
CA VAL A 58 -6.59 -7.06 -12.79
C VAL A 58 -5.52 -6.11 -13.36
N ASP A 59 -5.73 -5.61 -14.59
CA ASP A 59 -4.78 -4.69 -15.23
C ASP A 59 -4.61 -3.39 -14.42
N LYS A 60 -5.68 -2.84 -13.83
CA LYS A 60 -5.60 -1.66 -12.94
C LYS A 60 -4.84 -1.96 -11.65
N VAL A 61 -5.15 -3.08 -10.98
CA VAL A 61 -4.49 -3.49 -9.73
C VAL A 61 -2.98 -3.66 -9.93
N TYR A 62 -2.55 -4.31 -11.01
CA TYR A 62 -1.13 -4.54 -11.27
C TYR A 62 -0.43 -3.45 -12.08
N SER A 63 -1.16 -2.44 -12.59
CA SER A 63 -0.53 -1.22 -13.16
C SER A 63 0.35 -0.48 -12.15
N ASN A 64 0.12 -0.74 -10.86
CA ASN A 64 0.76 -0.12 -9.72
C ASN A 64 0.71 1.42 -9.72
N LYS A 65 -0.34 1.96 -10.35
CA LYS A 65 -0.68 3.39 -10.41
C LYS A 65 -1.92 3.66 -9.57
N LYS A 66 -2.19 4.94 -9.29
CA LYS A 66 -3.47 5.35 -8.69
C LYS A 66 -4.60 4.96 -9.65
N TRP A 67 -5.59 4.24 -9.15
CA TRP A 67 -6.76 3.81 -9.91
C TRP A 67 -8.00 3.80 -9.01
N SER A 68 -9.16 3.78 -9.65
CA SER A 68 -10.49 3.71 -9.07
C SER A 68 -11.38 2.84 -9.95
N TRP A 69 -12.54 2.43 -9.43
CA TRP A 69 -13.53 1.71 -10.23
C TRP A 69 -14.11 2.55 -11.36
N ASP A 70 -14.06 3.87 -11.26
CA ASP A 70 -14.56 4.78 -12.28
C ASP A 70 -13.64 4.77 -13.52
N ASP A 71 -12.36 4.38 -13.36
CA ASP A 71 -11.43 4.15 -14.47
C ASP A 71 -11.71 2.84 -15.24
N ILE A 72 -12.61 2.00 -14.71
CA ILE A 72 -13.08 0.76 -15.35
C ILE A 72 -14.45 1.02 -15.95
N ASP A 73 -15.40 1.46 -15.11
CA ASP A 73 -16.74 1.85 -15.52
C ASP A 73 -17.41 2.65 -14.38
N PRO A 74 -17.67 3.96 -14.56
CA PRO A 74 -18.26 4.81 -13.53
C PRO A 74 -19.69 4.39 -13.16
N ASN A 75 -20.39 3.68 -14.04
CA ASN A 75 -21.78 3.26 -13.82
C ASN A 75 -21.90 1.94 -13.03
N LEU A 76 -20.79 1.28 -12.70
CA LEU A 76 -20.82 0.09 -11.87
C LEU A 76 -21.30 0.41 -10.45
N SER A 77 -22.36 -0.24 -10.01
CA SER A 77 -22.82 -0.13 -8.62
C SER A 77 -21.81 -0.70 -7.62
N SER A 78 -21.81 -0.19 -6.38
CA SER A 78 -20.95 -0.70 -5.29
C SER A 78 -21.07 -2.22 -5.09
N TYR A 79 -22.28 -2.76 -5.24
CA TYR A 79 -22.53 -4.20 -5.18
C TYR A 79 -21.84 -4.96 -6.32
N ARG A 80 -21.95 -4.46 -7.57
CA ARG A 80 -21.25 -5.06 -8.73
C ARG A 80 -19.73 -5.00 -8.57
N ARG A 81 -19.19 -3.85 -8.14
CA ARG A 81 -17.76 -3.70 -7.82
C ARG A 81 -17.32 -4.74 -6.78
N SER A 82 -18.12 -4.96 -5.73
CA SER A 82 -17.85 -5.98 -4.70
C SER A 82 -17.87 -7.40 -5.25
N LYS A 83 -18.84 -7.76 -6.08
CA LYS A 83 -18.90 -9.09 -6.72
C LYS A 83 -17.69 -9.36 -7.62
N LEU A 84 -17.29 -8.38 -8.44
CA LEU A 84 -16.11 -8.51 -9.30
C LEU A 84 -14.83 -8.71 -8.49
N ARG A 85 -14.63 -7.91 -7.43
CA ARG A 85 -13.49 -8.11 -6.50
C ARG A 85 -13.47 -9.51 -5.93
N ASN A 86 -14.57 -9.95 -5.32
CA ASN A 86 -14.65 -11.27 -4.68
C ASN A 86 -14.43 -12.40 -5.69
N LYS A 87 -14.94 -12.24 -6.92
CA LYS A 87 -14.70 -13.21 -8.00
C LYS A 87 -13.23 -13.26 -8.38
N ALA A 88 -12.58 -12.11 -8.60
CA ALA A 88 -11.14 -12.04 -8.90
C ALA A 88 -10.29 -12.71 -7.81
N LYS A 89 -10.64 -12.49 -6.53
CA LYS A 89 -10.00 -13.19 -5.41
C LYS A 89 -10.18 -14.70 -5.48
N SER A 90 -11.42 -15.16 -5.66
CA SER A 90 -11.75 -16.60 -5.70
C SER A 90 -11.04 -17.33 -6.86
N LEU A 91 -10.71 -16.61 -7.93
CA LEU A 91 -9.98 -17.11 -9.08
C LEU A 91 -8.46 -17.03 -8.91
N GLY A 92 -7.96 -16.44 -7.81
CA GLY A 92 -6.53 -16.22 -7.60
C GLY A 92 -5.93 -15.15 -8.51
N LEU A 93 -6.75 -14.29 -9.12
CA LEU A 93 -6.28 -13.23 -10.02
C LEU A 93 -5.65 -12.06 -9.26
N VAL A 94 -6.10 -11.83 -8.02
CA VAL A 94 -5.58 -10.79 -7.12
C VAL A 94 -5.42 -11.35 -5.70
N PRO A 95 -4.52 -10.78 -4.87
CA PRO A 95 -4.39 -11.16 -3.47
C PRO A 95 -5.69 -11.06 -2.67
N ASP A 96 -5.93 -12.05 -1.82
CA ASP A 96 -6.98 -11.97 -0.80
C ASP A 96 -6.49 -11.30 0.48
N ILE A 97 -6.44 -9.97 0.44
CA ILE A 97 -6.21 -9.15 1.65
C ILE A 97 -7.46 -9.28 2.53
N LYS A 98 -7.25 -9.81 3.73
CA LYS A 98 -8.32 -9.97 4.72
C LYS A 98 -8.68 -8.60 5.28
N VAL A 99 -9.98 -8.31 5.31
CA VAL A 99 -10.53 -7.10 5.92
C VAL A 99 -11.44 -7.54 7.06
N ASP A 100 -11.17 -7.03 8.26
CA ASP A 100 -11.99 -7.31 9.43
C ASP A 100 -13.40 -6.71 9.26
N LYS A 101 -14.43 -7.51 9.51
CA LYS A 101 -15.82 -7.10 9.21
C LYS A 101 -16.35 -6.07 10.20
N ALA A 102 -15.88 -6.07 11.45
CA ALA A 102 -16.36 -5.17 12.49
C ALA A 102 -15.69 -3.79 12.40
N THR A 103 -14.38 -3.79 12.17
CA THR A 103 -13.53 -2.59 12.20
C THR A 103 -13.23 -2.04 10.81
N HIS A 104 -13.31 -2.86 9.77
CA HIS A 104 -12.88 -2.56 8.40
C HIS A 104 -11.38 -2.28 8.25
N PHE A 105 -10.55 -2.78 9.16
CA PHE A 105 -9.09 -2.77 8.98
C PHE A 105 -8.65 -3.86 8.00
N ALA A 106 -7.74 -3.51 7.09
CA ALA A 106 -7.16 -4.45 6.13
C ALA A 106 -5.81 -4.95 6.64
N ASN A 107 -5.56 -6.25 6.53
CA ASN A 107 -4.28 -6.85 6.89
C ASN A 107 -3.38 -6.97 5.65
N PHE A 108 -2.39 -6.07 5.55
CA PHE A 108 -1.40 -6.04 4.48
C PHE A 108 -0.03 -6.61 4.87
N ASP A 109 0.11 -7.24 6.05
CA ASP A 109 1.40 -7.65 6.61
C ASP A 109 2.24 -8.52 5.67
N ASP A 110 1.60 -9.34 4.86
CA ASP A 110 2.29 -10.21 3.90
C ASP A 110 2.95 -9.44 2.74
N TYR A 111 2.46 -8.25 2.42
CA TYR A 111 2.87 -7.46 1.25
C TYR A 111 3.59 -6.17 1.60
N ALA A 112 3.73 -5.84 2.90
CA ALA A 112 4.46 -4.68 3.37
C ALA A 112 5.95 -4.83 3.02
N VAL A 113 6.48 -3.91 2.21
CA VAL A 113 7.90 -3.88 1.83
C VAL A 113 8.75 -3.27 2.95
N ALA A 114 8.15 -2.34 3.69
CA ALA A 114 8.68 -1.80 4.94
C ALA A 114 7.53 -1.69 5.96
N ASP A 115 7.83 -1.93 7.22
CA ASP A 115 6.91 -1.79 8.35
C ASP A 115 7.66 -1.07 9.48
N VAL A 116 7.29 0.18 9.73
CA VAL A 116 8.05 1.10 10.59
C VAL A 116 7.13 1.85 11.55
N LYS A 117 7.73 2.44 12.58
CA LYS A 117 7.03 3.29 13.55
C LYS A 117 7.30 4.77 13.25
N LEU A 118 6.26 5.51 12.94
CA LEU A 118 6.28 6.96 12.88
C LEU A 118 6.38 7.54 14.31
N PRO A 119 7.20 8.56 14.58
CA PRO A 119 7.25 9.20 15.88
C PRO A 119 5.97 9.98 16.18
N GLU A 120 5.58 10.07 17.45
CA GLU A 120 4.32 10.71 17.86
C GLU A 120 4.22 12.18 17.44
N ALA A 121 5.34 12.89 17.44
CA ALA A 121 5.43 14.29 16.95
C ALA A 121 4.95 14.44 15.50
N MET A 122 4.98 13.37 14.71
CA MET A 122 4.54 13.36 13.31
C MET A 122 3.09 12.88 13.13
N PHE A 123 2.40 12.43 14.17
CA PHE A 123 1.05 11.83 14.04
C PHE A 123 0.02 12.76 13.40
N LYS A 124 0.09 14.05 13.72
CA LYS A 124 -0.84 15.07 13.20
C LYS A 124 -0.31 15.87 12.01
N ALA A 125 0.90 15.56 11.54
CA ALA A 125 1.45 16.13 10.31
C ALA A 125 0.62 15.70 9.08
N SER A 126 0.77 16.39 7.94
CA SER A 126 0.10 16.02 6.68
C SER A 126 0.65 14.72 6.10
N ASP A 127 -0.06 14.08 5.16
CA ASP A 127 0.44 12.87 4.51
C ASP A 127 1.77 13.16 3.80
N ALA A 128 1.90 14.33 3.16
CA ALA A 128 3.14 14.74 2.50
C ALA A 128 4.33 14.80 3.48
N GLN A 129 4.15 15.36 4.68
CA GLN A 129 5.21 15.45 5.68
C GLN A 129 5.57 14.08 6.24
N GLN A 130 4.57 13.26 6.57
CA GLN A 130 4.79 11.91 7.08
C GLN A 130 5.49 11.04 6.05
N PHE A 131 5.03 11.05 4.80
CA PHE A 131 5.59 10.22 3.73
C PHE A 131 7.01 10.65 3.40
N LYS A 132 7.29 11.97 3.36
CA LYS A 132 8.66 12.44 3.16
C LYS A 132 9.60 11.95 4.27
N TYR A 133 9.16 12.05 5.54
CA TYR A 133 9.95 11.57 6.68
C TYR A 133 10.26 10.07 6.59
N LEU A 134 9.25 9.28 6.21
CA LEU A 134 9.38 7.82 6.08
C LEU A 134 10.23 7.43 4.87
N ASP A 135 10.07 8.13 3.73
CA ASP A 135 10.90 7.95 2.53
C ASP A 135 12.37 8.25 2.86
N ASP A 136 12.67 9.38 3.52
CA ASP A 136 14.04 9.72 3.94
C ASP A 136 14.63 8.62 4.86
N MET A 137 13.82 8.07 5.78
CA MET A 137 14.24 7.01 6.70
C MET A 137 14.66 5.71 5.99
N ILE A 138 13.99 5.34 4.91
CA ILE A 138 14.28 4.11 4.15
C ILE A 138 15.26 4.31 2.99
N GLY A 139 15.87 5.50 2.88
CA GLY A 139 16.84 5.82 1.82
C GLY A 139 16.25 6.40 0.54
N GLY A 140 14.99 6.81 0.55
CA GLY A 140 14.33 7.52 -0.53
C GLY A 140 12.94 6.97 -0.87
N LYS A 141 12.25 7.68 -1.77
CA LYS A 141 10.94 7.28 -2.26
C LYS A 141 11.04 6.02 -3.12
N VAL A 142 10.19 5.04 -2.83
CA VAL A 142 10.06 3.83 -3.65
C VAL A 142 8.95 4.03 -4.70
N GLU A 143 9.31 3.98 -5.98
CA GLU A 143 8.34 4.16 -7.06
C GLU A 143 7.23 3.11 -7.04
N GLY A 144 6.01 3.53 -7.37
CA GLY A 144 4.83 2.66 -7.36
C GLY A 144 4.37 2.23 -5.96
N HIS A 145 4.93 2.77 -4.88
CA HIS A 145 4.50 2.44 -3.52
C HIS A 145 3.83 3.63 -2.83
N THR A 146 3.09 3.33 -1.76
CA THR A 146 2.46 4.30 -0.88
C THR A 146 2.51 3.82 0.55
N TRP A 147 2.63 4.75 1.48
CA TRP A 147 2.51 4.48 2.89
C TRP A 147 1.03 4.29 3.27
N HIS A 148 0.76 3.23 4.03
CA HIS A 148 -0.52 2.91 4.65
C HIS A 148 -0.43 3.20 6.14
N HIS A 149 -1.32 4.07 6.62
CA HIS A 149 -1.53 4.28 8.06
C HIS A 149 -2.27 3.09 8.65
N HIS A 150 -1.54 2.24 9.37
CA HIS A 150 -2.10 1.07 10.04
C HIS A 150 -2.98 1.46 11.25
N GLN A 151 -3.83 0.55 11.74
CA GLN A 151 -4.69 0.83 12.90
C GLN A 151 -3.91 1.02 14.20
N ASP A 152 -2.79 0.33 14.36
CA ASP A 152 -1.89 0.48 15.51
C ASP A 152 -1.21 1.86 15.45
N SER A 153 -1.25 2.59 16.56
CA SER A 153 -0.71 3.96 16.64
C SER A 153 0.70 4.07 16.10
N GLY A 154 0.93 4.96 15.15
CA GLY A 154 2.23 5.20 14.53
C GLY A 154 2.75 4.09 13.61
N ARG A 155 2.11 2.93 13.49
CA ARG A 155 2.58 1.88 12.59
C ARG A 155 2.28 2.27 11.14
N MET A 156 3.30 2.24 10.29
CA MET A 156 3.25 2.65 8.89
C MET A 156 3.79 1.53 8.02
N GLN A 157 3.02 1.14 7.01
CA GLN A 157 3.39 0.07 6.09
C GLN A 157 3.58 0.61 4.67
N LEU A 158 4.72 0.35 4.05
CA LEU A 158 4.95 0.68 2.65
C LEU A 158 4.41 -0.43 1.76
N LEU A 159 3.44 -0.11 0.89
CA LEU A 159 2.74 -1.07 0.06
C LEU A 159 2.73 -0.66 -1.42
N PRO A 160 2.67 -1.61 -2.36
CA PRO A 160 2.36 -1.31 -3.75
C PRO A 160 1.06 -0.50 -3.86
N LEU A 161 1.10 0.63 -4.57
CA LEU A 161 -0.01 1.56 -4.70
C LEU A 161 -1.26 0.90 -5.31
N GLY A 162 -1.06 0.02 -6.29
CA GLY A 162 -2.15 -0.72 -6.92
C GLY A 162 -2.87 -1.65 -5.95
N LEU A 163 -2.11 -2.32 -5.07
CA LEU A 163 -2.64 -3.20 -4.03
C LEU A 163 -3.36 -2.40 -2.93
N HIS A 164 -2.83 -1.25 -2.53
CA HIS A 164 -3.44 -0.41 -1.49
C HIS A 164 -4.88 0.00 -1.82
N LYS A 165 -5.22 0.16 -3.11
CA LYS A 165 -6.55 0.57 -3.56
C LYS A 165 -7.56 -0.56 -3.74
N ILE A 166 -7.16 -1.81 -3.48
CA ILE A 166 -7.97 -2.98 -3.78
C ILE A 166 -9.22 -3.10 -2.90
N TYR A 167 -9.19 -2.56 -1.66
CA TYR A 167 -10.33 -2.50 -0.73
C TYR A 167 -10.55 -1.08 -0.21
N PHE A 168 -11.82 -0.76 0.03
CA PHE A 168 -12.14 0.26 1.03
C PHE A 168 -11.75 -0.30 2.40
N HIS A 169 -10.96 0.45 3.15
CA HIS A 169 -10.48 0.06 4.46
C HIS A 169 -10.28 1.29 5.35
N LYS A 170 -10.35 1.07 6.66
CA LYS A 170 -9.98 2.03 7.68
C LYS A 170 -8.51 1.85 8.08
N GLY A 171 -7.96 2.85 8.76
CA GLY A 171 -6.60 2.84 9.26
C GLY A 171 -6.33 4.08 10.12
N GLY A 172 -5.06 4.39 10.38
CA GLY A 172 -4.67 5.50 11.26
C GLY A 172 -5.23 6.88 10.87
N ARG A 173 -5.55 7.09 9.58
CA ARG A 173 -6.19 8.32 9.06
C ARG A 173 -7.72 8.31 9.11
N SER A 174 -8.36 7.29 9.67
CA SER A 174 -9.81 7.28 9.87
C SER A 174 -10.20 8.14 11.08
N THR A 175 -11.44 8.62 11.10
CA THR A 175 -11.98 9.38 12.24
C THR A 175 -11.87 8.58 13.54
N GLY A 176 -11.42 9.23 14.61
CA GLY A 176 -11.16 8.63 15.92
C GLY A 176 -9.82 7.88 16.04
N MET A 177 -8.98 7.87 14.99
CA MET A 177 -7.71 7.15 14.99
C MET A 177 -6.51 8.09 15.22
N TRP A 178 -5.36 7.51 15.54
CA TRP A 178 -4.16 8.23 15.98
C TRP A 178 -3.70 9.32 15.00
N ALA A 179 -3.78 9.07 13.70
CA ALA A 179 -3.38 10.02 12.65
C ALA A 179 -4.54 10.87 12.14
N GLU A 180 -5.74 10.84 12.73
CA GLU A 180 -6.85 11.67 12.27
C GLU A 180 -6.42 13.14 12.12
N GLY A 181 -6.58 13.70 10.92
CA GLY A 181 -6.06 15.02 10.57
C GLY A 181 -6.02 15.24 9.06
N LYS A 182 -5.40 16.35 8.65
CA LYS A 182 -5.28 16.73 7.23
C LYS A 182 -4.50 15.65 6.45
N ARG A 183 -5.02 15.28 5.28
CA ARG A 183 -4.32 14.45 4.29
C ARG A 183 -3.57 15.36 3.32
#